data_AF-A0A859QKV4-F1
#
_entry.id   AF-A0A859QKV4-F1
#
_cell.length_a   1.000
_cell.length_b   1.000
_cell.length_c   1.000
_cell.angle_alpha   90.00
_cell.angle_beta   90.00
_cell.angle_gamma   90.00
#
_symmetry.space_group_name_H-M   'P 1'
#
loop_
_entity.id
_entity.type
_entity.pdbx_description
1 polymer ?
#
loop_
_entity_poly.entity_id
_entity_poly.type
_entity_poly.pdbx_seq_one_letter_code
_entity_poly.pdbx_strand_id
1 'polypeptide(L)'
;MQISIYILAAIAMTIAKGRQVHRLLRSRSYNWKSAGFIFLAWSAMTLPFIVSACDGVACEWSPKLGWWADLLRQVSPFDRLDTGTTVTVVLITYMVLTIYVLGHCLGWMLYGTKRLLRFAV
;
A
#
# COMPACT_ATOMS: atom_id res chain seq x y z
N MET A 1 12.00 -19.98 7.66
CA MET A 1 12.22 -20.11 6.20
C MET A 1 11.10 -19.49 5.35
N GLN A 2 9.82 -19.61 5.71
CA GLN A 2 8.70 -19.09 4.91
C GLN A 2 8.60 -17.54 4.88
N ILE A 3 8.83 -16.87 6.01
CA ILE A 3 8.75 -15.40 6.11
C ILE A 3 9.73 -14.70 5.15
N SER A 4 10.95 -15.21 5.04
CA SER A 4 11.99 -14.68 4.14
C SER A 4 11.56 -14.71 2.68
N ILE A 5 10.84 -15.75 2.26
CA ILE A 5 10.34 -15.90 0.88
C ILE A 5 9.26 -14.86 0.59
N TYR A 6 8.32 -14.62 1.53
CA TYR A 6 7.29 -13.59 1.36
C TYR A 6 7.88 -12.18 1.26
N ILE A 7 8.90 -11.87 2.06
CA ILE A 7 9.61 -10.60 1.99
C ILE A 7 10.29 -10.44 0.62
N LEU A 8 11.01 -11.46 0.15
CA LEU A 8 11.65 -11.43 -1.17
C LEU A 8 10.62 -11.25 -2.30
N ALA A 9 9.48 -11.93 -2.22
CA ALA A 9 8.39 -11.77 -3.18
C ALA A 9 7.83 -10.35 -3.18
N ALA A 10 7.59 -9.75 -2.01
CA ALA A 10 7.12 -8.37 -1.89
C ALA A 10 8.12 -7.37 -2.47
N ILE A 11 9.42 -7.56 -2.21
CA ILE A 11 10.50 -6.74 -2.80
C ILE A 11 10.50 -6.89 -4.32
N ALA A 12 10.45 -8.12 -4.85
CA ALA A 12 10.44 -8.37 -6.28
C ALA A 12 9.22 -7.73 -6.97
N MET A 13 8.03 -7.84 -6.37
CA MET A 13 6.82 -7.18 -6.87
C MET A 13 6.94 -5.65 -6.85
N THR A 14 7.53 -5.08 -5.79
CA THR A 14 7.78 -3.63 -5.68
C THR A 14 8.71 -3.16 -6.80
N ILE A 15 9.81 -3.88 -7.04
CA ILE A 15 10.76 -3.58 -8.12
C ILE A 15 10.09 -3.70 -9.50
N ALA A 16 9.31 -4.77 -9.72
CA ALA A 16 8.59 -4.98 -10.96
C ALA A 16 7.60 -3.83 -11.24
N LYS A 17 6.83 -3.43 -10.22
CA LYS A 17 5.92 -2.29 -10.29
C LYS A 17 6.66 -0.98 -10.56
N GLY A 18 7.79 -0.73 -9.89
CA GLY A 18 8.62 0.45 -10.13
C GLY A 18 9.16 0.54 -11.54
N ARG A 19 9.61 -0.59 -12.12
CA ARG A 19 10.00 -0.66 -13.54
C ARG A 19 8.83 -0.37 -14.48
N GLN A 20 7.63 -0.90 -14.18
CA GLN A 20 6.42 -0.61 -14.95
C GLN A 20 6.09 0.89 -14.93
N VAL A 21 6.08 1.50 -13.74
CA VAL A 21 5.81 2.93 -13.56
C VAL A 21 6.84 3.80 -14.28
N HIS A 22 8.13 3.45 -14.17
CA HIS A 22 9.19 4.13 -14.91
C HIS A 22 8.97 4.08 -16.44
N ARG A 23 8.58 2.92 -16.98
CA ARG A 23 8.25 2.77 -18.41
C ARG A 23 7.06 3.64 -18.81
N LEU A 24 5.98 3.61 -18.02
CA LEU A 24 4.78 4.42 -18.26
C LEU A 24 5.06 5.93 -18.25
N LEU A 25 5.91 6.40 -17.34
CA LEU A 25 6.34 7.79 -17.28
C LEU A 25 7.18 8.17 -18.49
N ARG A 26 8.07 7.27 -18.93
CA ARG A 26 8.87 7.46 -20.15
C ARG A 26 7.99 7.53 -21.40
N SER A 27 6.96 6.70 -21.50
CA SER A 27 6.00 6.70 -22.62
C SER A 27 4.91 7.76 -22.52
N ARG A 28 4.92 8.63 -21.50
CA ARG A 28 3.89 9.64 -21.22
C ARG A 28 2.46 9.09 -21.10
N SER A 29 2.31 7.79 -20.89
CA SER A 29 1.02 7.10 -20.71
C SER A 29 0.70 6.84 -19.24
N TYR A 30 1.45 7.47 -18.33
CA TYR A 30 1.26 7.32 -16.89
C TYR A 30 0.01 8.06 -16.41
N ASN A 31 -0.89 7.34 -15.75
CA ASN A 31 -2.12 7.90 -15.20
C ASN A 31 -1.92 8.38 -13.76
N TRP A 32 -1.80 9.70 -13.60
CA TRP A 32 -1.68 10.35 -12.29
C TRP A 32 -2.94 10.21 -11.42
N LYS A 33 -4.13 10.13 -12.03
CA LYS A 33 -5.39 9.94 -11.26
C LYS A 33 -5.37 8.60 -10.54
N SER A 34 -5.00 7.53 -11.25
CA SER A 34 -4.89 6.18 -10.67
C SER A 34 -3.87 6.14 -9.55
N ALA A 35 -2.71 6.79 -9.72
CA ALA A 35 -1.72 6.90 -8.66
C ALA A 35 -2.29 7.63 -7.43
N GLY A 36 -2.95 8.78 -7.63
CA GLY A 36 -3.61 9.52 -6.55
C GLY A 36 -4.62 8.67 -5.77
N PHE A 37 -5.49 7.92 -6.47
CA PHE A 37 -6.43 7.01 -5.82
C PHE A 37 -5.74 5.93 -4.98
N ILE A 38 -4.65 5.33 -5.49
CA ILE A 38 -3.88 4.32 -4.76
C ILE A 38 -3.26 4.94 -3.49
N PHE A 39 -2.69 6.13 -3.60
CA PHE A 39 -2.11 6.84 -2.45
C PHE A 39 -3.17 7.22 -1.41
N LEU A 40 -4.34 7.69 -1.85
CA LEU A 40 -5.45 8.02 -0.95
C LEU A 40 -5.98 6.77 -0.24
N ALA A 41 -6.21 5.68 -0.98
CA ALA A 41 -6.65 4.41 -0.41
C ALA A 41 -5.64 3.85 0.61
N TRP A 42 -4.34 3.87 0.27
CA TRP A 42 -3.28 3.49 1.19
C TRP A 42 -3.25 4.40 2.42
N SER A 43 -3.31 5.71 2.24
CA SER A 43 -3.29 6.68 3.35
C SER A 43 -4.48 6.51 4.29
N ALA A 44 -5.69 6.31 3.74
CA ALA A 44 -6.89 6.04 4.54
C ALA A 44 -6.72 4.80 5.42
N MET A 45 -6.07 3.75 4.89
CA MET A 45 -5.77 2.55 5.68
C MET A 45 -4.63 2.78 6.68
N THR A 46 -3.59 3.55 6.35
CA THR A 46 -2.40 3.78 7.20
C THR A 46 -2.65 4.77 8.35
N LEU A 47 -3.43 5.83 8.13
CA LEU A 47 -3.62 6.92 9.10
C LEU A 47 -4.11 6.44 10.49
N PRO A 48 -5.09 5.52 10.60
CA PRO A 48 -5.51 4.98 11.89
C PRO A 48 -4.39 4.28 12.66
N PHE A 49 -3.44 3.63 11.98
CA PHE A 49 -2.29 2.97 12.63
C PHE A 49 -1.30 3.99 13.22
N ILE A 50 -1.14 5.15 12.59
CA ILE A 50 -0.19 6.19 13.04
C ILE A 50 -0.80 6.98 14.21
N VAL A 51 -2.09 7.34 14.13
CA VAL A 51 -2.77 8.14 15.16
C VAL A 51 -3.02 7.32 16.44
N SER A 52 -3.21 6.00 16.34
CA SER A 52 -3.41 5.11 17.49
C SER A 52 -2.14 4.84 18.32
N ALA A 53 -0.98 5.38 17.93
CA ALA A 53 0.30 5.01 18.53
C ALA A 53 0.62 5.68 19.88
N CYS A 54 -0.10 6.73 20.31
CA CYS A 54 0.15 7.39 21.59
C CYS A 54 -1.08 8.17 22.09
N ASP A 55 -1.68 7.72 23.21
CA ASP A 55 -1.97 8.57 24.37
C ASP A 55 -2.35 7.70 25.58
N GLY A 56 -1.65 7.95 26.70
CA GLY A 56 -1.40 7.06 27.84
C GLY A 56 -2.57 6.66 28.75
N VAL A 57 -3.80 6.53 28.24
CA VAL A 57 -4.92 5.92 28.98
C VAL A 57 -5.75 4.97 28.09
N ALA A 58 -5.46 4.88 26.78
CA ALA A 58 -6.29 4.17 25.78
C ALA A 58 -5.64 2.91 25.15
N CYS A 59 -4.57 2.36 25.75
CA CYS A 59 -3.95 1.11 25.28
C CYS A 59 -4.85 -0.14 25.39
N GLU A 60 -6.08 -0.02 25.91
CA GLU A 60 -7.10 -1.07 25.83
C GLU A 60 -7.69 -1.21 24.40
N TRP A 61 -7.45 -0.21 23.53
CA TRP A 61 -7.81 -0.23 22.11
C TRP A 61 -6.56 -0.51 21.25
N SER A 62 -5.94 -1.67 21.46
CA SER A 62 -4.94 -2.25 20.55
C SER A 62 -5.36 -2.01 19.09
N PRO A 63 -4.49 -1.52 18.19
CA PRO A 63 -4.86 -0.95 16.90
C PRO A 63 -5.75 -1.95 16.15
N LYS A 64 -7.07 -1.72 16.21
CA LYS A 64 -8.02 -2.70 15.72
C LYS A 64 -7.94 -2.66 14.20
N LEU A 65 -7.12 -3.54 13.62
CA LEU A 65 -7.39 -4.16 12.32
C LEU A 65 -8.87 -4.59 12.24
N GLY A 66 -9.46 -4.93 13.40
CA GLY A 66 -10.89 -5.09 13.63
C GLY A 66 -11.75 -3.92 13.17
N TRP A 67 -11.36 -2.64 13.29
CA TRP A 67 -12.23 -1.52 12.87
C TRP A 67 -12.53 -1.54 11.38
N TRP A 68 -11.51 -1.77 10.54
CA TRP A 68 -11.72 -1.94 9.10
C TRP A 68 -12.49 -3.23 8.78
N ALA A 69 -12.24 -4.31 9.53
CA ALA A 69 -12.97 -5.57 9.35
C ALA A 69 -14.45 -5.46 9.76
N ASP A 70 -14.74 -4.74 10.83
CA ASP A 70 -16.08 -4.47 11.35
C ASP A 70 -16.84 -3.52 10.39
N LEU A 71 -16.15 -2.53 9.82
CA LEU A 71 -16.72 -1.65 8.80
C LEU A 71 -17.02 -2.43 7.51
N LEU A 72 -16.10 -3.29 7.06
CA LEU A 72 -16.31 -4.12 5.88
C LEU A 72 -17.50 -5.06 6.05
N ARG A 73 -17.66 -5.66 7.23
CA ARG A 73 -18.82 -6.50 7.55
C ARG A 73 -20.16 -5.77 7.56
N GLN A 74 -20.18 -4.45 7.64
CA GLN A 74 -21.42 -3.68 7.47
C GLN A 74 -21.79 -3.48 6.00
N VAL A 75 -20.92 -3.86 5.07
CA VAL A 75 -21.09 -3.66 3.63
C VAL A 75 -21.23 -5.01 2.92
N SER A 76 -22.37 -5.24 2.27
CA SER A 76 -22.56 -6.43 1.41
C SER A 76 -21.54 -6.44 0.27
N PRO A 77 -20.91 -7.59 -0.06
CA PRO A 77 -21.21 -8.96 0.39
C PRO A 77 -20.35 -9.45 1.56
N PHE A 78 -19.66 -8.55 2.27
CA PHE A 78 -18.71 -8.94 3.33
C PHE A 78 -19.38 -9.19 4.69
N ASP A 79 -20.69 -8.98 4.79
CA ASP A 79 -21.53 -9.21 5.97
C ASP A 79 -21.53 -10.66 6.45
N ARG A 80 -21.29 -11.61 5.55
CA ARG A 80 -21.28 -13.05 5.84
C ARG A 80 -19.89 -13.64 6.07
N LEU A 81 -18.83 -12.83 5.98
CA LEU A 81 -17.46 -13.34 6.16
C LEU A 81 -17.11 -13.53 7.63
N ASP A 82 -16.36 -14.59 7.93
CA ASP A 82 -15.77 -14.81 9.25
C ASP A 82 -14.78 -13.69 9.64
N THR A 83 -14.57 -13.48 10.93
CA THR A 83 -13.79 -12.36 11.48
C THR A 83 -12.34 -12.51 11.06
N GLY A 84 -11.81 -13.74 11.16
CA GLY A 84 -10.44 -14.05 10.75
C GLY A 84 -10.25 -13.83 9.25
N THR A 85 -11.23 -14.23 8.44
CA THR A 85 -11.19 -14.02 6.98
C THR A 85 -11.22 -12.54 6.62
N THR A 86 -12.07 -11.74 7.26
CA THR A 86 -12.17 -10.30 6.98
C THR A 86 -10.90 -9.55 7.37
N VAL A 87 -10.33 -9.85 8.53
CA VAL A 87 -9.03 -9.29 8.97
C VAL A 87 -7.91 -9.69 8.00
N THR A 88 -7.91 -10.95 7.53
CA THR A 88 -6.93 -11.44 6.56
C THR A 88 -7.05 -10.68 5.23
N VAL A 89 -8.27 -10.44 4.75
CA VAL A 89 -8.51 -9.63 3.55
C VAL A 89 -7.99 -8.21 3.72
N VAL A 90 -8.29 -7.54 4.84
CA VAL A 90 -7.79 -6.19 5.15
C VAL A 90 -6.26 -6.14 5.13
N LEU A 91 -5.60 -7.13 5.74
CA LEU A 91 -4.14 -7.23 5.77
C LEU A 91 -3.55 -7.44 4.37
N ILE A 92 -4.14 -8.33 3.58
CA ILE A 92 -3.70 -8.58 2.20
C ILE A 92 -3.87 -7.32 1.35
N THR A 93 -5.03 -6.66 1.43
CA THR A 93 -5.28 -5.41 0.71
C THR A 93 -4.27 -4.33 1.11
N TYR A 94 -3.99 -4.19 2.40
CA TYR A 94 -2.99 -3.24 2.89
C TYR A 94 -1.58 -3.56 2.37
N MET A 95 -1.17 -4.83 2.39
CA MET A 95 0.11 -5.27 1.83
C MET A 95 0.22 -4.95 0.34
N VAL A 96 -0.83 -5.26 -0.44
CA VAL A 96 -0.87 -4.98 -1.87
C VAL A 96 -0.79 -3.48 -2.13
N LEU A 97 -1.57 -2.66 -1.42
CA LEU A 97 -1.51 -1.20 -1.55
C LEU A 97 -0.13 -0.66 -1.22
N THR A 98 0.51 -1.19 -0.19
CA THR A 98 1.87 -0.80 0.21
C THR A 98 2.89 -1.13 -0.90
N ILE A 99 2.85 -2.34 -1.46
CA ILE A 99 3.70 -2.73 -2.60
C ILE A 99 3.48 -1.79 -3.79
N TYR A 100 2.23 -1.43 -4.08
CA TYR A 100 1.90 -0.53 -5.17
C TYR A 100 2.45 0.88 -4.92
N VAL A 101 2.21 1.45 -3.73
CA VAL A 101 2.73 2.78 -3.34
C VAL A 101 4.25 2.82 -3.43
N LEU A 102 4.94 1.84 -2.83
CA LEU A 102 6.40 1.75 -2.89
C LEU A 102 6.90 1.59 -4.33
N GLY A 103 6.21 0.80 -5.14
CA GLY A 103 6.49 0.65 -6.57
C GLY A 103 6.34 1.98 -7.31
N HIS A 104 5.30 2.75 -7.05
CA HIS A 104 5.10 4.07 -7.62
C HIS A 104 6.22 5.05 -7.22
N CYS A 105 6.57 5.10 -5.93
CA CYS A 105 7.70 5.90 -5.43
C CYS A 105 9.02 5.52 -6.12
N LEU A 106 9.34 4.23 -6.20
CA LEU A 106 10.54 3.74 -6.87
C LEU A 106 10.56 4.13 -8.35
N GLY A 107 9.43 3.98 -9.05
CA GLY A 107 9.31 4.36 -10.46
C GLY A 107 9.53 5.86 -10.68
N TRP A 108 8.99 6.71 -9.80
CA TRP A 108 9.23 8.16 -9.79
C TRP A 108 10.70 8.50 -9.54
N MET A 109 11.32 7.89 -8.54
CA MET A 109 12.74 8.10 -8.22
C MET A 109 13.64 7.71 -9.41
N LEU A 110 13.41 6.54 -10.02
CA LEU A 110 14.17 6.08 -11.19
C LEU A 110 13.97 6.97 -12.42
N TYR A 111 12.77 7.51 -12.62
CA TYR A 111 12.50 8.46 -13.69
C TYR A 111 13.15 9.82 -13.43
N GLY A 112 13.00 10.34 -12.21
CA GLY A 112 13.57 11.61 -11.76
C GLY A 112 15.09 11.63 -11.84
N THR A 113 15.77 10.63 -11.27
CA THR A 113 17.22 10.49 -11.33
C THR A 113 17.76 10.44 -12.76
N LYS A 114 17.17 9.64 -13.66
CA LYS A 114 17.57 9.62 -15.08
C LYS A 114 17.30 10.92 -15.83
N ARG A 115 16.32 11.70 -15.39
CA ARG A 115 16.02 13.00 -15.98
C ARG A 115 17.01 14.06 -15.49
N LEU A 116 17.32 14.08 -14.20
CA LEU A 116 18.32 14.97 -13.60
C LEU A 116 19.72 14.71 -14.13
N LEU A 117 20.13 13.44 -14.24
CA LEU A 117 21.44 13.08 -14.81
C LEU A 117 21.60 13.52 -16.27
N ARG A 118 20.50 13.62 -17.03
CA ARG A 118 20.53 14.15 -18.40
C ARG A 118 20.63 15.67 -18.49
N PHE A 119 20.37 16.39 -17.40
CA PHE A 119 20.57 17.84 -17.33
C PHE A 119 21.94 18.20 -16.75
N ALA A 120 22.61 17.25 -16.09
CA ALA A 120 23.93 17.43 -15.51
C ALA A 120 25.09 17.04 -16.45
N VAL A 121 24.78 16.41 -17.59
CA VAL A 121 25.69 16.09 -18.70
C VAL A 121 25.29 16.93 -19.89
#